data_AF-A0A1G2VT08-F1
#
_entry.id   AF-A0A1G2VT08-F1
#
_cell.length_a   1.000
_cell.length_b   1.000
_cell.length_c   1.000
_cell.angle_alpha   90.00
_cell.angle_beta   90.00
_cell.angle_gamma   90.00
#
_symmetry.space_group_name_H-M   'P 1'
#
loop_
_entity.id
_entity.type
_entity.pdbx_description
1 polymer ?
#
loop_
_entity_poly.entity_id
_entity_poly.type
_entity_poly.pdbx_seq_one_letter_code
_entity_poly.pdbx_strand_id
1 'polypeptide(L)'
;MAYYYAECEFDCDFKALSIQVDQVICVEDHFCHNTGGIRKINGINGHGRFIGNFGGIMPFLLLGTYVHVGKGATFGMGQYEVAFDKTMIDT
;
A
#
# COMPACT_ATOMS: atom_id res chain seq x y z
N MET A 1 -13.62 -20.61 -2.86
CA MET A 1 -14.10 -20.14 -4.18
C MET A 1 -14.37 -18.65 -4.06
N ALA A 2 -13.73 -17.83 -4.90
CA ALA A 2 -14.06 -16.41 -5.00
C ALA A 2 -15.18 -16.27 -6.04
N TYR A 3 -16.27 -15.60 -5.66
CA TYR A 3 -17.34 -15.25 -6.59
C TYR A 3 -17.09 -13.83 -7.07
N TYR A 4 -16.78 -13.68 -8.36
CA TYR A 4 -16.67 -12.38 -8.99
C TYR A 4 -18.06 -11.94 -9.41
N TYR A 5 -18.51 -10.79 -8.90
CA TYR A 5 -19.80 -10.17 -9.27
C TYR A 5 -19.70 -9.35 -10.56
N ALA A 6 -18.52 -9.31 -11.18
CA ALA A 6 -18.28 -8.71 -12.48
C ALA A 6 -18.34 -9.79 -13.57
N GLU A 7 -18.71 -9.43 -14.80
CA GLU A 7 -18.71 -10.31 -15.98
C GLU A 7 -17.30 -10.73 -16.44
N CYS A 8 -16.27 -10.47 -15.63
CA CYS A 8 -14.89 -10.83 -15.88
C CYS A 8 -14.25 -11.49 -14.65
N GLU A 9 -13.32 -12.42 -14.91
CA GLU A 9 -12.43 -12.95 -13.90
C GLU A 9 -11.33 -11.92 -13.63
N PHE A 10 -10.99 -11.72 -12.35
CA PHE A 10 -9.83 -10.93 -11.98
C PHE A 10 -8.56 -11.75 -12.23
N ASP A 11 -7.96 -11.57 -13.40
CA ASP A 11 -6.69 -12.18 -13.75
C ASP A 11 -5.52 -11.34 -13.24
N CYS A 12 -4.75 -11.89 -12.31
CA CYS A 12 -3.60 -11.23 -11.70
C CYS A 12 -2.55 -12.25 -11.26
N ASP A 13 -1.35 -12.15 -11.83
CA ASP A 13 -0.21 -12.95 -11.42
C ASP A 13 0.45 -12.37 -10.15
N PHE A 14 -0.12 -12.71 -9.00
CA PHE A 14 0.42 -12.29 -7.70
C PHE A 14 1.86 -12.79 -7.46
N LYS A 15 2.27 -13.89 -8.08
CA LYS A 15 3.64 -14.41 -7.93
C LYS A 15 4.62 -13.52 -8.68
N ALA A 16 4.30 -13.15 -9.92
CA ALA A 16 5.12 -12.19 -10.68
C ALA A 16 5.21 -10.84 -9.96
N LEU A 17 4.09 -10.35 -9.41
CA LEU A 17 4.09 -9.12 -8.61
C LEU A 17 4.98 -9.24 -7.37
N SER A 18 4.90 -10.35 -6.63
CA SER A 18 5.74 -10.60 -5.46
C SER A 18 7.22 -10.62 -5.78
N ILE A 19 7.61 -11.13 -6.96
CA ILE A 19 9.00 -11.14 -7.42
C ILE A 19 9.43 -9.73 -7.84
N GLN A 20 8.56 -8.98 -8.53
CA GLN A 20 8.86 -7.60 -8.95
C GLN A 20 9.17 -6.69 -7.74
N VAL A 21 8.39 -6.80 -6.67
CA VAL A 21 8.55 -5.94 -5.48
C VAL A 21 9.79 -6.24 -4.65
N ASP A 22 10.49 -7.33 -4.90
CA ASP A 22 11.77 -7.64 -4.25
C ASP A 22 12.84 -6.57 -4.56
N GLN A 23 12.65 -5.81 -5.64
CA GLN A 23 13.50 -4.68 -6.04
C GLN A 23 13.08 -3.34 -5.39
N VAL A 24 12.02 -3.31 -4.58
CA VAL A 24 11.56 -2.11 -3.89
C VAL A 24 12.20 -2.06 -2.50
N ILE A 25 12.97 -1.00 -2.27
CA ILE A 25 13.68 -0.77 -1.01
C ILE A 25 13.14 0.46 -0.28
N CYS A 26 13.07 0.38 1.04
CA CYS A 26 12.82 1.54 1.90
C CYS A 26 14.12 2.32 2.08
N VAL A 27 14.13 3.60 1.73
CA VAL A 27 15.31 4.47 1.87
C VAL A 27 15.17 5.46 3.03
N GLU A 28 13.95 5.73 3.47
CA GLU A 28 13.65 6.52 4.68
C GLU A 28 12.50 5.85 5.42
N ASP A 29 12.69 5.58 6.70
CA ASP A 29 11.72 4.92 7.56
C ASP A 29 11.39 5.81 8.77
N HIS A 30 10.14 6.30 8.80
CA HIS A 30 9.58 7.04 9.91
C HIS A 30 8.32 6.36 10.45
N PHE A 31 8.18 5.05 10.24
CA PHE A 31 7.06 4.28 10.78
C PHE A 31 7.25 3.97 12.26
N CYS A 32 6.21 4.21 13.04
CA CYS A 32 6.17 3.95 14.47
C CYS A 32 4.98 3.04 14.79
N HIS A 33 5.20 2.11 15.72
CA HIS A 33 4.09 1.35 16.29
C HIS A 33 3.36 2.23 17.31
N ASN A 34 2.12 2.59 17.00
CA ASN A 34 1.27 3.34 17.90
C ASN A 34 0.47 2.35 18.77
N THR A 35 0.99 2.13 19.97
CA THR A 35 0.32 1.39 21.05
C THR A 35 -0.16 2.38 22.10
N GLY A 36 -1.37 2.95 21.92
CA GLY A 36 -1.88 3.88 22.93
C GLY A 36 -3.21 4.56 22.63
N GLY A 37 -4.20 4.33 23.51
CA GLY A 37 -5.43 5.11 23.63
C GLY A 37 -6.44 4.47 24.60
N ILE A 38 -7.40 5.25 25.10
CA ILE A 38 -8.48 4.82 26.03
C ILE A 38 -9.27 3.59 25.49
N ARG A 39 -9.21 3.32 24.19
CA ARG A 39 -9.97 2.27 23.48
C ARG A 39 -9.15 1.06 22.96
N LYS A 40 -7.89 0.84 23.40
CA LYS A 40 -7.04 -0.30 22.94
C LYS A 40 -6.88 -0.41 21.41
N ILE A 41 -6.79 0.71 20.70
CA ILE A 41 -6.53 0.71 19.26
C ILE A 41 -5.01 0.73 19.07
N ASN A 42 -4.50 -0.28 18.37
CA ASN A 42 -3.08 -0.42 18.03
C ASN A 42 -2.93 -0.38 16.51
N GLY A 43 -1.85 0.21 16.02
CA GLY A 43 -1.55 0.26 14.59
C GLY A 43 -0.17 0.85 14.31
N ILE A 44 0.12 1.08 13.04
CA ILE A 44 1.34 1.74 12.57
C ILE A 44 0.96 3.13 12.08
N ASN A 45 1.74 4.14 12.44
CA ASN A 45 1.63 5.50 11.90
C ASN A 45 2.99 5.99 11.43
N GLY A 46 3.01 7.02 10.58
CA GLY A 46 4.24 7.58 10.03
C GLY A 46 4.25 7.52 8.51
N HIS A 47 5.44 7.65 7.94
CA HIS A 47 5.67 7.64 6.51
C HIS A 47 7.02 7.00 6.21
N GLY A 48 7.25 6.68 4.94
CA GLY A 48 8.54 6.24 4.47
C GLY A 48 8.70 6.55 2.99
N ARG A 49 9.95 6.60 2.54
CA ARG A 49 10.29 6.78 1.13
C ARG A 49 10.82 5.46 0.59
N PHE A 50 10.31 5.08 -0.57
CA PHE A 50 10.66 3.82 -1.20
C PHE A 50 11.13 4.06 -2.64
N ILE A 51 12.11 3.28 -3.08
CA ILE A 51 12.67 3.35 -4.43
C ILE A 51 12.65 1.96 -5.04
N GLY A 52 12.27 1.84 -6.31
CA GLY A 52 12.24 0.57 -7.03
C GLY A 52 11.18 0.56 -8.13
N ASN A 53 10.87 -0.64 -8.64
CA ASN A 53 9.83 -0.81 -9.65
C ASN A 53 8.46 -1.03 -9.02
N PHE A 54 7.62 0.01 -9.07
CA PHE A 54 6.24 -0.06 -8.59
C PHE A 54 5.22 -0.40 -9.68
N GLY A 55 5.61 -0.52 -10.96
CA GLY A 55 4.67 -0.56 -12.09
C GLY A 55 3.52 -1.55 -11.92
N GLY A 56 3.84 -2.82 -11.62
CA GLY A 56 2.82 -3.85 -11.40
C GLY A 56 1.98 -3.69 -10.12
N ILE A 57 2.48 -3.00 -9.09
CA ILE A 57 1.76 -2.86 -7.80
C ILE A 57 1.08 -1.50 -7.61
N MET A 58 1.41 -0.52 -8.43
CA MET A 58 0.90 0.84 -8.32
C MET A 58 -0.64 0.91 -8.37
N PRO A 59 -1.36 0.13 -9.22
CA PRO A 59 -2.82 0.10 -9.16
C PRO A 59 -3.39 -0.30 -7.79
N PHE A 60 -2.74 -1.22 -7.07
CA PHE A 60 -3.16 -1.66 -5.74
C PHE A 60 -2.85 -0.62 -4.67
N LEU A 61 -1.69 0.04 -4.76
CA LEU A 61 -1.33 1.13 -3.85
C LEU A 61 -2.30 2.32 -4.02
N LEU A 62 -2.62 2.68 -5.26
CA LEU A 62 -3.61 3.73 -5.51
C LEU A 62 -5.01 3.31 -5.05
N LEU A 63 -5.45 2.08 -5.30
CA LEU A 63 -6.74 1.59 -4.82
C LEU A 63 -6.84 1.72 -3.28
N GLY A 64 -5.77 1.36 -2.56
CA GLY A 64 -5.72 1.44 -1.11
C GLY A 64 -5.89 2.85 -0.53
N THR A 65 -5.57 3.91 -1.28
CA THR A 65 -5.83 5.30 -0.82
C THR A 65 -7.32 5.63 -0.81
N TYR A 66 -8.14 4.96 -1.64
CA TYR A 66 -9.60 5.14 -1.67
C TYR A 66 -10.34 4.25 -0.67
N VAL A 67 -9.89 3.00 -0.52
CA VAL A 67 -10.62 1.99 0.28
C VAL A 67 -10.03 1.76 1.67
N HIS A 68 -8.89 2.39 1.96
CA HIS A 68 -8.02 2.12 3.10
C HIS A 68 -7.53 0.66 3.12
N VAL A 69 -6.55 0.34 3.97
CA VAL A 69 -5.95 -1.01 4.00
C VAL A 69 -5.79 -1.58 5.40
N GLY A 70 -5.89 -2.90 5.52
CA GLY A 70 -5.68 -3.62 6.77
C GLY A 70 -6.93 -3.69 7.67
N LYS A 71 -6.70 -4.08 8.92
CA LYS A 71 -7.79 -4.32 9.88
C LYS A 71 -8.43 -3.00 10.32
N GLY A 72 -9.75 -2.92 10.23
CA GLY A 72 -10.52 -1.75 10.66
C GLY A 72 -10.67 -0.67 9.59
N ALA A 73 -10.36 -0.97 8.32
CA ALA A 73 -10.58 -0.07 7.18
C ALA A 73 -12.00 0.54 7.16
N THR A 74 -13.03 -0.28 7.39
CA THR A 74 -14.44 0.16 7.46
C THR A 74 -14.75 1.10 8.62
N PHE A 75 -13.86 1.19 9.62
CA PHE A 75 -13.95 2.11 10.76
C PHE A 75 -12.98 3.30 10.63
N GLY A 76 -12.40 3.51 9.45
CA GLY A 76 -11.50 4.64 9.16
C GLY A 76 -10.02 4.39 9.47
N MET A 77 -9.61 3.17 9.81
CA MET A 77 -8.19 2.85 10.00
C MET A 77 -7.48 2.56 8.68
N GLY A 78 -6.15 2.63 8.65
CA GLY A 78 -5.35 2.22 7.50
C GLY A 78 -5.42 3.17 6.31
N GLN A 79 -5.78 4.43 6.56
CA GLN A 79 -5.68 5.50 5.58
C GLN A 79 -4.21 5.86 5.34
N TYR A 80 -3.86 6.09 4.09
CA TYR A 80 -2.55 6.58 3.68
C TYR A 80 -2.67 7.35 2.36
N GLU A 81 -1.60 8.08 2.04
CA GLU A 81 -1.45 8.80 0.78
C GLU A 81 -0.18 8.33 0.08
N VAL A 82 -0.15 8.47 -1.25
CA VAL A 82 1.04 8.20 -2.07
C VAL A 82 1.49 9.50 -2.70
N ALA A 83 2.73 9.90 -2.43
CA ALA A 83 3.38 11.04 -3.06
C ALA A 83 4.47 10.56 -4.02
N PHE A 84 4.58 11.21 -5.18
CA PHE A 84 5.61 10.94 -6.17
C PHE A 84 6.67 12.03 -6.11
N ASP A 85 7.93 11.63 -5.92
CA ASP A 85 9.06 12.55 -6.02
C ASP A 85 9.33 12.83 -7.52
N LYS A 86 9.27 14.09 -7.92
CA LYS A 86 9.34 14.52 -9.33
C LYS A 86 10.78 14.72 -9.84
N THR A 87 11.79 14.37 -9.05
CA THR A 87 13.20 14.67 -9.35
C THR A 87 13.86 13.85 -10.47
N MET A 88 13.11 13.08 -11.27
CA MET A 88 13.66 12.27 -12.37
C MET A 88 12.90 12.41 -13.70
N ILE A 89 12.56 13.64 -14.10
CA ILE A 89 12.18 13.95 -15.49
C ILE A 89 12.86 15.26 -15.89
N ASP A 90 14.20 15.28 -15.91
CA ASP A 90 15.01 16.31 -16.56
C ASP A 90 16.41 15.73 -16.83
N THR A 91 16.52 14.82 -17.80
CA THR A 91 17.77 14.51 -18.53
C THR A 91 17.42 14.00 -19.92
#